data_AF-A0A9Q8PGF3-F1
#
_entry.id   AF-A0A9Q8PGF3-F1
#
_cell.length_a   1.000
_cell.length_b   1.000
_cell.length_c   1.000
_cell.angle_alpha   90.00
_cell.angle_beta   90.00
_cell.angle_gamma   90.00
#
_symmetry.space_group_name_H-M   'P 1'
#
loop_
_entity.id
_entity.type
_entity.pdbx_description
1 polymer ?
#
loop_
_entity_poly.entity_id
_entity_poly.type
_entity_poly.pdbx_seq_one_letter_code
_entity_poly.pdbx_strand_id
1 'polypeptide(L)'
;MPGQSASAKTSRFACHARYEQQPRDKREACVEFQEGDIVCNIGDLLMSWSDDRFKPTFHRLKAPTDPEKDYFGPRYSIAFCNQPCVDCEIQGPLRKDSKVTGAEAAMERNYNAPKARQAEIKRDHSDGVQASAGVAATA
;
A
#
# COMPACT_ATOMS: atom_id res chain seq x y z
N MET A 1 -29.06 12.58 37.74
CA MET A 1 -29.03 11.93 36.41
C MET A 1 -27.80 11.05 36.37
N PRO A 2 -27.92 9.72 36.34
CA PRO A 2 -26.76 8.83 36.34
C PRO A 2 -26.01 8.97 35.01
N GLY A 3 -24.69 9.15 35.10
CA GLY A 3 -23.79 9.29 33.96
C GLY A 3 -23.68 7.98 33.20
N GLN A 4 -23.98 8.03 31.90
CA GLN A 4 -23.61 6.99 30.97
C GLN A 4 -22.11 7.17 30.67
N SER A 5 -21.27 6.29 31.19
CA SER A 5 -19.94 6.11 30.59
C SER A 5 -20.17 5.53 29.20
N ALA A 6 -19.84 6.32 28.17
CA ALA A 6 -19.72 5.79 26.84
C ALA A 6 -18.59 4.76 26.88
N SER A 7 -18.95 3.48 26.92
CA SER A 7 -18.02 2.40 26.60
C SER A 7 -17.49 2.70 25.20
N ALA A 8 -16.23 3.13 25.13
CA ALA A 8 -15.53 3.35 23.89
C ALA A 8 -15.54 2.03 23.14
N LYS A 9 -16.49 1.87 22.22
CA LYS A 9 -16.46 0.80 21.22
C LYS A 9 -15.25 1.11 20.37
N THR A 10 -14.10 0.53 20.72
CA THR A 10 -12.91 0.50 19.91
C THR A 10 -13.34 -0.04 18.56
N SER A 11 -13.40 0.86 17.59
CA SER A 11 -13.78 0.52 16.25
C SER A 11 -12.62 -0.26 15.65
N ARG A 12 -12.72 -1.60 15.74
CA ARG A 12 -11.76 -2.47 15.09
C ARG A 12 -11.85 -2.21 13.62
N PHE A 13 -10.78 -1.67 13.08
CA PHE A 13 -10.78 -1.21 11.72
C PHE A 13 -9.63 -1.88 11.01
N ALA A 14 -9.96 -2.83 10.14
CA ALA A 14 -8.97 -3.71 9.51
C ALA A 14 -8.17 -3.00 8.39
N CYS A 15 -7.33 -2.04 8.77
CA CYS A 15 -6.13 -1.71 7.99
C CYS A 15 -5.10 -2.78 8.36
N HIS A 16 -4.61 -3.53 7.38
CA HIS A 16 -3.63 -4.58 7.63
C HIS A 16 -2.25 -4.02 7.35
N ALA A 17 -1.39 -3.92 8.36
CA ALA A 17 0.03 -3.58 8.20
C ALA A 17 0.87 -4.87 8.21
N ARG A 18 1.83 -5.01 7.29
CA ARG A 18 2.85 -6.06 7.30
C ARG A 18 4.20 -5.44 7.64
N TYR A 19 4.88 -6.09 8.57
CA TYR A 19 6.30 -5.91 8.79
C TYR A 19 7.05 -6.91 7.92
N GLU A 20 7.97 -6.37 7.11
CA GLU A 20 9.01 -7.11 6.38
C GLU A 20 8.52 -7.98 5.20
N GLN A 21 9.42 -8.21 4.23
CA GLN A 21 9.23 -9.09 3.06
C GLN A 21 9.15 -10.58 3.46
N GLN A 22 8.34 -10.90 4.48
CA GLN A 22 8.13 -12.25 4.96
C GLN A 22 7.11 -12.98 4.06
N PRO A 23 7.24 -14.32 3.93
CA PRO A 23 6.35 -15.14 3.10
C PRO A 23 4.87 -14.90 3.42
N ARG A 24 4.01 -15.10 2.41
CA ARG A 24 2.54 -14.85 2.38
C ARG A 24 1.71 -15.36 3.57
N ASP A 25 2.31 -16.11 4.50
CA ASP A 25 1.69 -16.82 5.63
C ASP A 25 1.86 -16.12 7.00
N LYS A 26 2.48 -14.92 7.05
CA LYS A 26 2.69 -14.22 8.33
C LYS A 26 1.59 -13.20 8.62
N ARG A 27 0.99 -13.37 9.81
CA ARG A 27 -0.13 -12.65 10.44
C ARG A 27 -0.24 -11.19 10.00
N GLU A 28 -1.37 -10.87 9.39
CA GLU A 28 -1.73 -9.49 9.11
C GLU A 28 -2.31 -8.86 10.37
N ALA A 29 -1.71 -7.76 10.85
CA ALA A 29 -2.19 -7.07 12.03
C ALA A 29 -3.24 -6.03 11.62
N CYS A 30 -4.44 -6.12 12.19
CA CYS A 30 -5.40 -5.02 12.14
C CYS A 30 -4.85 -3.84 12.96
N VAL A 31 -4.91 -2.65 12.38
CA VAL A 31 -4.54 -1.42 13.08
C VAL A 31 -5.73 -0.96 13.94
N GLU A 32 -5.57 -1.04 15.25
CA GLU A 32 -6.49 -0.43 16.22
C GLU A 32 -6.16 1.06 16.34
N PHE A 33 -7.17 1.91 16.39
CA PHE A 33 -6.99 3.36 16.54
C PHE A 33 -8.00 3.99 17.49
N GLN A 34 -7.61 5.13 18.06
CA GLN A 34 -8.42 5.97 18.93
C GLN A 34 -8.68 7.33 18.27
N GLU A 35 -9.65 8.06 18.81
CA GLU A 35 -9.93 9.41 18.35
C GLU A 35 -8.72 10.33 18.58
N GLY A 36 -8.32 11.06 17.54
CA GLY A 36 -7.14 11.90 17.54
C GLY A 36 -5.86 11.22 17.02
N ASP A 37 -5.87 9.91 16.81
CA ASP A 37 -4.70 9.20 16.27
C ASP A 37 -4.44 9.56 14.80
N ILE A 38 -3.15 9.71 14.47
CA ILE A 38 -2.66 9.79 13.09
C ILE A 38 -1.74 8.61 12.86
N VAL A 39 -2.10 7.75 11.91
CA VAL A 39 -1.25 6.61 11.52
C VAL A 39 -0.18 7.09 10.55
N CYS A 40 1.08 6.98 10.97
CA CYS A 40 2.24 7.32 10.15
C CYS A 40 2.90 6.05 9.61
N ASN A 41 3.09 6.01 8.29
CA ASN A 41 3.79 4.92 7.61
C ASN A 41 5.12 5.41 7.03
N ILE A 42 6.09 4.51 6.97
CA ILE A 42 7.35 4.73 6.27
C ILE A 42 7.18 4.27 4.83
N GLY A 43 7.67 5.07 3.87
CA GLY A 43 7.68 4.75 2.45
C GLY A 43 9.07 4.36 1.93
N ASP A 44 9.11 3.90 0.68
CA ASP A 44 10.30 3.32 0.04
C ASP A 44 11.47 4.31 -0.08
N LEU A 45 11.18 5.59 -0.32
CA LEU A 45 12.22 6.62 -0.42
C LEU A 45 12.98 6.80 0.89
N LEU A 46 12.30 6.64 2.04
CA LEU A 46 12.96 6.72 3.35
C LEU A 46 13.75 5.44 3.67
N MET A 47 13.33 4.29 3.14
CA MET A 47 14.12 3.06 3.19
C MET A 47 15.44 3.23 2.42
N SER A 48 15.39 3.75 1.19
CA SER A 48 16.58 3.99 0.37
C SER A 48 17.51 5.04 0.98
N TRP A 49 16.96 6.16 1.47
CA TRP A 49 17.73 7.20 2.15
C TRP A 49 18.39 6.72 3.46
N SER A 50 17.84 5.69 4.11
CA SER A 50 18.36 5.19 5.39
C SER A 50 19.24 3.94 5.25
N ASP A 51 19.59 3.54 4.03
CA ASP A 51 20.26 2.27 3.73
C ASP A 51 19.58 1.10 4.46
N ASP A 52 18.28 0.93 4.23
CA ASP A 52 17.48 -0.16 4.77
C ASP A 52 17.28 -0.18 6.29
N ARG A 53 17.72 0.85 7.03
CA ARG A 53 17.45 0.95 8.47
C ARG A 53 15.97 1.12 8.77
N PHE A 54 15.25 1.86 7.92
CA PHE A 54 13.80 1.97 7.99
C PHE A 54 13.16 1.10 6.92
N LYS A 55 12.12 0.35 7.29
CA LYS A 55 11.40 -0.54 6.37
C LYS A 55 10.02 0.02 6.08
N PRO A 56 9.60 0.01 4.80
CA PRO A 56 8.29 0.50 4.44
C PRO A 56 7.23 -0.43 5.01
N THR A 57 6.14 0.19 5.46
CA THR A 57 5.00 -0.57 5.99
C THR A 57 4.14 -1.00 4.82
N PHE A 58 4.17 -2.29 4.47
CA PHE A 58 3.22 -2.81 3.51
C PHE A 58 1.84 -2.77 4.13
N HIS A 59 0.88 -2.12 3.47
CA HIS A 59 -0.46 -2.04 4.01
C HIS A 59 -1.50 -2.29 2.93
N ARG A 60 -2.63 -2.86 3.34
CA ARG A 60 -3.79 -3.07 2.47
C ARG A 60 -5.09 -2.80 3.19
N LEU A 61 -6.04 -2.31 2.42
CA LEU A 61 -7.43 -2.21 2.83
C LEU A 61 -8.13 -3.52 2.49
N LYS A 62 -8.80 -4.11 3.48
CA LYS A 62 -9.68 -5.26 3.27
C LYS A 62 -11.10 -4.74 3.09
N ALA A 63 -11.74 -5.13 1.98
CA ALA A 63 -13.18 -4.94 1.85
C ALA A 63 -13.92 -5.85 2.84
N PRO A 64 -15.05 -5.40 3.43
CA PRO A 64 -15.89 -6.26 4.24
C PRO A 64 -16.32 -7.49 3.43
N THR A 65 -16.19 -8.67 4.02
CA THR A 65 -16.57 -9.95 3.41
C THR A 65 -17.77 -10.60 4.11
N ASP A 66 -18.00 -10.27 5.38
CA ASP A 66 -19.10 -10.75 6.20
C ASP A 66 -19.78 -9.54 6.87
N PRO A 67 -20.94 -9.09 6.36
CA PRO A 67 -21.64 -7.91 6.86
C PRO A 67 -21.97 -7.95 8.36
N GLU A 68 -22.06 -9.12 8.98
CA GLU A 68 -22.36 -9.23 10.42
C GLU A 68 -21.10 -9.18 11.28
N LYS A 69 -19.92 -9.51 10.72
CA LYS A 69 -18.68 -9.65 11.49
C LYS A 69 -17.63 -8.58 11.21
N ASP A 70 -17.50 -8.12 9.96
CA ASP A 70 -16.41 -7.23 9.53
C ASP A 70 -16.88 -5.91 8.89
N TYR A 71 -18.18 -5.64 8.92
CA TYR A 71 -18.75 -4.36 8.54
C TYR A 71 -19.00 -3.46 9.74
N PHE A 72 -18.32 -2.30 9.77
CA PHE A 72 -18.40 -1.31 10.84
C PHE A 72 -19.03 0.02 10.38
N GLY A 73 -19.81 -0.02 9.28
CA GLY A 73 -20.31 1.17 8.61
C GLY A 73 -19.35 1.75 7.55
N PRO A 74 -19.74 2.86 6.90
CA PRO A 74 -18.88 3.54 5.93
C PRO A 74 -17.55 3.98 6.54
N ARG A 75 -16.44 3.69 5.85
CA ARG A 75 -15.10 4.10 6.24
C ARG A 75 -14.63 5.24 5.35
N TYR A 76 -14.23 6.35 5.98
CA TYR A 76 -13.53 7.44 5.32
C TYR A 76 -12.09 7.49 5.81
N SER A 77 -11.14 7.62 4.89
CA SER A 77 -9.72 7.75 5.21
C SER A 77 -9.06 8.65 4.18
N ILE A 78 -8.12 9.48 4.62
CA ILE A 78 -7.33 10.33 3.75
C ILE A 78 -5.88 9.86 3.89
N ALA A 79 -5.27 9.50 2.76
CA ALA A 79 -3.83 9.23 2.71
C ALA A 79 -3.11 10.52 2.35
N PHE A 80 -2.23 10.99 3.24
CA PHE A 80 -1.31 12.08 2.96
C PHE A 80 0.10 11.52 2.76
N CYS A 81 0.72 11.84 1.63
CA CYS A 81 2.10 11.44 1.34
C CYS A 81 3.00 12.68 1.33
N ASN A 82 3.85 12.82 2.35
CA ASN A 82 4.86 13.87 2.38
C ASN A 82 6.03 13.50 1.46
N GLN A 83 5.98 13.93 0.20
CA GLN A 83 7.03 13.65 -0.79
C GLN A 83 8.23 14.60 -0.63
N PRO A 84 9.44 14.16 -1.01
CA PRO A 84 10.59 15.05 -1.04
C PRO A 84 10.41 16.17 -2.09
N CYS A 85 11.13 17.27 -1.89
CA CYS A 85 11.24 18.33 -2.90
C CYS A 85 11.87 17.79 -4.19
N VAL A 86 11.59 18.43 -5.31
CA VAL A 86 12.01 17.97 -6.65
C VAL A 86 13.52 17.79 -6.79
N ASP A 87 14.29 18.64 -6.11
CA ASP A 87 15.75 18.72 -6.12
C ASP A 87 16.41 17.98 -4.95
N CYS A 88 15.61 17.39 -4.05
CA CYS A 88 16.13 16.65 -2.92
C CYS A 88 16.85 15.39 -3.39
N GLU A 89 18.11 15.23 -2.99
CA GLU A 89 18.91 14.03 -3.27
C GLU A 89 18.61 12.93 -2.25
N ILE A 90 18.16 11.79 -2.74
CA ILE A 90 17.83 10.59 -1.97
C ILE A 90 19.01 9.63 -2.14
N GLN A 91 19.87 9.61 -1.12
CA GLN A 91 21.04 8.73 -1.06
C GLN A 91 21.40 8.43 0.39
N GLY A 92 21.44 7.15 0.75
CA GLY A 92 21.89 6.74 2.07
C GLY A 92 23.41 6.90 2.30
N PRO A 93 23.84 7.06 3.57
CA PRO A 93 25.25 7.25 3.94
C PRO A 93 26.21 6.14 3.48
N LEU A 94 25.73 4.88 3.40
CA LEU A 94 26.48 3.72 2.92
C LEU A 94 26.39 3.54 1.40
N ARG A 95 25.56 4.35 0.74
CA ARG A 95 25.34 4.32 -0.71
C ARG A 95 24.91 2.95 -1.23
N LYS A 96 24.00 2.29 -0.51
CA LYS A 96 23.51 0.97 -0.88
C LYS A 96 22.75 1.01 -2.21
N ASP A 97 21.83 1.95 -2.34
CA ASP A 97 21.10 2.23 -3.57
C ASP A 97 21.76 3.37 -4.36
N SER A 98 21.44 3.50 -5.64
CA SER A 98 21.90 4.63 -6.45
C SER A 98 21.21 5.93 -6.04
N LYS A 99 21.92 7.05 -6.19
CA LYS A 99 21.36 8.38 -5.92
C LYS A 99 20.20 8.67 -6.87
N VAL A 100 19.07 9.10 -6.32
CA VAL A 100 17.87 9.52 -7.07
C VAL A 100 17.38 10.86 -6.52
N THR A 101 16.86 11.73 -7.36
CA THR A 101 16.23 13.00 -6.95
C THR A 101 14.74 12.83 -6.68
N GLY A 102 14.12 13.75 -5.93
CA GLY A 102 12.67 13.73 -5.73
C GLY A 102 11.86 13.78 -7.04
N ALA A 103 12.35 14.51 -8.05
CA ALA A 103 11.73 14.54 -9.38
C ALA A 103 11.78 13.19 -10.11
N GLU A 104 12.93 12.51 -10.09
CA GLU A 104 13.11 11.19 -10.71
C GLU A 104 12.24 10.14 -10.01
N ALA A 105 12.21 10.15 -8.67
CA ALA A 105 11.35 9.27 -7.88
C ALA A 105 9.86 9.47 -8.20
N ALA A 106 9.43 10.73 -8.35
CA ALA A 106 8.06 11.05 -8.75
C ALA A 106 7.74 10.58 -10.17
N MET A 107 8.68 10.73 -11.12
CA MET A 107 8.52 10.26 -12.50
C MET A 107 8.37 8.73 -12.56
N GLU A 108 9.23 8.02 -11.85
CA GLU A 108 9.21 6.56 -11.81
C GLU A 108 7.87 6.05 -11.26
N ARG A 109 7.42 6.61 -10.13
CA ARG A 109 6.18 6.21 -9.47
C ARG A 109 4.92 6.57 -10.28
N ASN A 110 4.85 7.79 -10.80
CA ASN A 110 3.58 8.32 -11.33
C ASN A 110 3.41 8.09 -12.83
N TYR A 111 4.49 7.91 -13.58
CA TYR A 111 4.44 7.75 -15.03
C TYR A 111 4.95 6.38 -15.48
N ASN A 112 6.17 6.00 -15.10
CA ASN A 112 6.80 4.77 -15.61
C ASN A 112 6.09 3.51 -15.09
N ALA A 113 5.92 3.37 -13.78
CA ALA A 113 5.30 2.18 -13.19
C ALA A 113 3.85 1.95 -13.65
N PRO A 114 2.96 2.97 -13.72
CA PRO A 114 1.62 2.79 -14.28
C PRO A 114 1.64 2.39 -15.75
N LYS A 115 2.54 2.98 -16.56
CA LYS A 115 2.68 2.65 -17.98
C LYS A 115 3.16 1.21 -18.20
N ALA A 116 4.11 0.75 -17.39
CA ALA A 116 4.57 -0.64 -17.40
C ALA A 116 3.42 -1.61 -17.07
N ARG A 117 2.67 -1.32 -15.99
CA ARG A 117 1.50 -2.13 -15.59
C ARG A 117 0.42 -2.16 -16.67
N GLN A 118 0.16 -1.04 -17.34
CA GLN A 118 -0.78 -0.99 -18.46
C GLN A 118 -0.30 -1.85 -19.64
N ALA A 119 1.00 -1.87 -19.93
CA ALA A 119 1.56 -2.70 -20.98
C ALA A 119 1.49 -4.21 -20.65
N GLU A 120 1.68 -4.58 -19.38
CA GLU A 120 1.44 -5.94 -18.88
C GLU A 120 -0.02 -6.36 -19.05
N ILE A 121 -0.97 -5.56 -18.56
CA ILE A 121 -2.41 -5.87 -18.69
C ILE A 121 -2.82 -6.03 -20.16
N LYS A 122 -2.28 -5.20 -21.06
CA LYS A 122 -2.55 -5.31 -22.50
C LYS A 122 -2.02 -6.62 -23.10
N ARG A 123 -0.83 -7.07 -22.67
CA ARG A 123 -0.24 -8.34 -23.11
C ARG A 123 -1.04 -9.53 -22.59
N ASP A 124 -1.37 -9.55 -21.30
CA ASP A 124 -2.18 -10.61 -20.70
C ASP A 124 -3.56 -10.73 -21.40
N HIS A 125 -4.15 -9.58 -21.75
CA HIS A 125 -5.39 -9.55 -22.51
C HIS A 125 -5.22 -10.05 -23.95
N SER A 126 -4.12 -9.72 -24.65
CA SER A 126 -3.89 -10.25 -26.01
C SER A 126 -3.64 -11.75 -26.00
N ASP A 127 -2.88 -12.25 -25.03
CA ASP A 127 -2.53 -13.66 -24.90
C ASP A 127 -3.76 -14.49 -24.50
N GLY A 128 -4.60 -13.97 -23.61
CA GLY A 128 -5.89 -14.59 -23.25
C GLY A 128 -6.87 -14.66 -24.43
N VAL A 129 -6.94 -13.61 -25.26
CA VAL A 129 -7.77 -13.60 -26.47
C VAL A 129 -7.25 -14.63 -27.49
N GLN A 130 -5.95 -14.68 -27.74
CA GLN A 130 -5.36 -15.64 -28.69
C GLN A 130 -5.53 -17.10 -28.22
N ALA A 131 -5.37 -17.38 -26.93
CA ALA A 131 -5.61 -18.70 -26.36
C ALA A 131 -7.08 -19.14 -26.53
N SER A 132 -8.05 -18.24 -26.29
CA SER A 132 -9.47 -18.55 -26.47
C SER A 132 -9.86 -18.77 -27.95
N ALA A 133 -9.28 -18.01 -28.88
CA ALA A 133 -9.51 -18.18 -30.31
C ALA A 133 -8.90 -19.48 -30.86
N GLY A 134 -7.74 -19.90 -30.33
CA GLY A 134 -7.10 -21.16 -30.69
C GLY A 134 -7.92 -22.39 -30.30
N VAL A 135 -8.60 -22.36 -29.15
CA VAL A 135 -9.48 -23.45 -28.68
C VAL A 135 -10.77 -23.54 -29.52
N ALA A 136 -11.32 -22.40 -29.96
CA ALA A 136 -12.52 -22.36 -30.79
C ALA A 136 -12.28 -22.82 -32.25
N ALA A 137 -11.06 -22.70 -32.78
CA ALA A 137 -10.72 -23.09 -34.15
C ALA A 137 -10.39 -24.58 -34.32
N THR A 138 -10.28 -25.34 -33.23
CA THR A 138 -9.97 -26.79 -33.23
C THR A 138 -11.20 -27.69 -32.99
N ALA A 139 -12.41 -27.13 -32.96
CA ALA A 139 -13.67 -27.84 -32.76
C ALA A 139 -14.43 -28.10 -34.07
#